data_AF-A0A519MTP7-F1
#
_entry.id   AF-A0A519MTP7-F1
#
_cell.length_a   1.000
_cell.length_b   1.000
_cell.length_c   1.000
_cell.angle_alpha   90.00
_cell.angle_beta   90.00
_cell.angle_gamma   90.00
#
_symmetry.space_group_name_H-M   'P 1'
#
loop_
_entity.id
_entity.type
_entity.pdbx_description
1 polymer ?
#
loop_
_entity_poly.entity_id
_entity_poly.type
_entity_poly.pdbx_seq_one_letter_code
_entity_poly.pdbx_strand_id
1 'polypeptide(L)'
;MKKYILASMVATVATIGSAYAQSYAPDAFRFSQTNYGSSSRFKGMAGAQIGVGGDIGSINANPAGLGLFTKSEFNITPEFNSVSNESSYLG
;
A
#
# COMPACT_ATOMS: atom_id res chain seq x y z
N MET A 1 -4.99 -51.47 -6.65
CA MET A 1 -4.93 -50.15 -7.34
C MET A 1 -5.82 -49.12 -6.64
N LYS A 2 -7.14 -49.36 -6.49
CA LYS A 2 -8.07 -48.42 -5.82
C LYS A 2 -7.66 -47.96 -4.41
N LYS A 3 -7.10 -48.84 -3.58
CA LYS A 3 -6.62 -48.50 -2.22
C LYS A 3 -5.46 -47.49 -2.18
N TYR A 4 -4.59 -47.51 -3.18
CA TYR A 4 -3.47 -46.56 -3.29
C TYR A 4 -3.94 -45.20 -3.82
N ILE A 5 -4.95 -45.19 -4.69
CA ILE A 5 -5.61 -43.97 -5.18
C ILE A 5 -6.37 -43.28 -4.03
N LEU A 6 -7.08 -44.05 -3.20
CA LEU A 6 -7.77 -43.50 -2.02
C LEU A 6 -6.76 -42.92 -1.01
N ALA A 7 -5.65 -43.62 -0.76
CA ALA A 7 -4.60 -43.15 0.14
C ALA A 7 -3.93 -41.87 -0.36
N SER A 8 -3.67 -41.75 -1.68
CA SER A 8 -3.11 -40.51 -2.24
C SER A 8 -4.08 -39.34 -2.14
N MET A 9 -5.38 -39.55 -2.37
CA MET A 9 -6.38 -38.47 -2.21
C MET A 9 -6.46 -37.98 -0.76
N VAL A 10 -6.47 -38.89 0.22
CA VAL A 10 -6.48 -38.53 1.65
C VAL A 10 -5.20 -37.77 2.03
N ALA A 11 -4.04 -38.23 1.57
CA ALA A 11 -2.77 -37.54 1.79
C ALA A 11 -2.77 -36.12 1.19
N THR A 12 -3.35 -35.95 0.01
CA THR A 12 -3.45 -34.62 -0.61
C THR A 12 -4.35 -33.70 0.22
N VAL A 13 -5.54 -34.17 0.63
CA VAL A 13 -6.47 -33.40 1.47
C VAL A 13 -5.88 -33.03 2.83
N ALA A 14 -5.12 -33.94 3.46
CA ALA A 14 -4.46 -33.69 4.74
C ALA A 14 -3.41 -32.56 4.65
N THR A 15 -2.80 -32.35 3.48
CA THR A 15 -1.80 -31.29 3.26
C THR A 15 -2.39 -29.92 2.87
N ILE A 16 -3.69 -29.84 2.54
CA ILE A 16 -4.33 -28.57 2.12
C ILE A 16 -4.47 -27.58 3.29
N GLY A 17 -4.63 -28.07 4.52
CA GLY A 17 -4.86 -27.22 5.71
C GLY A 17 -3.64 -26.40 6.18
N SER A 18 -2.46 -26.60 5.59
CA SER A 18 -1.19 -25.98 6.03
C SER A 18 -0.67 -24.89 5.09
N ALA A 19 -1.49 -24.39 4.16
CA ALA A 19 -1.12 -23.31 3.27
C ALA A 19 -1.23 -21.95 3.99
N TYR A 20 -0.25 -21.60 4.84
CA TYR A 20 -0.12 -20.27 5.46
C TYR A 20 0.28 -19.15 4.47
N ALA A 21 0.08 -19.34 3.17
CA ALA A 21 0.52 -18.42 2.12
C ALA A 21 -0.33 -17.13 2.04
N GLN A 22 -1.49 -17.08 2.71
CA GLN A 22 -2.33 -15.89 2.80
C GLN A 22 -1.89 -15.02 3.99
N SER A 23 -0.62 -14.60 4.03
CA SER A 23 -0.19 -13.63 5.04
C SER A 23 -0.69 -12.26 4.63
N TYR A 24 -1.85 -11.85 5.16
CA TYR A 24 -2.43 -10.52 4.95
C TYR A 24 -1.71 -9.43 5.73
N ALA A 25 -0.91 -9.78 6.74
CA ALA A 25 -0.27 -8.81 7.62
C ALA A 25 0.73 -7.87 6.90
N PRO A 26 1.61 -8.34 5.99
CA PRO A 26 2.48 -7.46 5.21
C PRO A 26 1.72 -6.51 4.28
N ASP A 27 0.66 -7.00 3.65
CA ASP A 27 -0.18 -6.18 2.79
C ASP A 27 -1.01 -5.18 3.62
N ALA A 28 -1.57 -5.60 4.75
CA ALA A 28 -2.26 -4.72 5.68
C ALA A 28 -1.33 -3.62 6.20
N PHE A 29 -0.08 -3.94 6.56
CA PHE A 29 0.92 -2.94 6.93
C PHE A 29 1.25 -1.98 5.79
N ARG A 30 1.34 -2.49 4.55
CA ARG A 30 1.61 -1.66 3.37
C ARG A 30 0.44 -0.74 3.02
N PHE A 31 -0.80 -1.21 3.12
CA PHE A 31 -2.01 -0.43 2.82
C PHE A 31 -2.48 0.44 4.00
N SER A 32 -2.08 0.13 5.24
CA SER A 32 -2.35 0.95 6.43
C SER A 32 -1.54 2.26 6.41
N GLN A 33 -0.47 2.33 5.64
CA GLN A 33 0.35 3.53 5.54
C GLN A 33 -0.26 4.50 4.51
N THR A 34 -0.60 5.70 4.96
CA THR A 34 -1.10 6.80 4.11
C THR A 34 0.00 7.79 3.71
N ASN A 35 1.27 7.43 3.91
CA ASN A 35 2.41 8.28 3.56
C ASN A 35 2.71 8.22 2.07
N TYR A 36 1.91 8.95 1.30
CA TYR A 36 2.27 9.34 -0.06
C TYR A 36 3.30 10.45 0.05
N GLY A 37 4.52 10.21 -0.42
CA GLY A 37 5.54 11.26 -0.56
C GLY A 37 4.97 12.42 -1.37
N SER A 38 4.54 13.48 -0.69
CA SER A 38 3.71 14.53 -1.26
C SER A 38 4.05 15.86 -0.61
N SER A 39 3.78 16.95 -1.32
CA SER A 39 4.00 18.29 -0.77
C SER A 39 3.09 18.54 0.43
N SER A 40 3.44 19.50 1.29
CA SER A 40 2.57 19.91 2.40
C SER A 40 1.18 20.36 1.93
N ARG A 41 1.05 20.95 0.74
CA ARG A 41 -0.25 21.33 0.13
C ARG A 41 -1.08 20.08 -0.20
N PHE A 42 -0.47 19.14 -0.90
CA PHE A 42 -1.12 17.89 -1.30
C PHE A 42 -1.54 17.07 -0.07
N LYS A 43 -0.67 16.98 0.95
CA LYS A 43 -0.95 16.31 2.23
C LYS A 43 -2.02 17.04 3.05
N GLY A 44 -2.03 18.38 3.06
CA GLY A 44 -3.08 19.19 3.70
C GLY A 44 -4.47 18.99 3.10
N MET A 45 -4.54 18.59 1.82
CA MET A 45 -5.78 18.20 1.15
C MET A 45 -6.14 16.71 1.35
N ALA A 46 -5.49 16.01 2.29
CA ALA A 46 -5.65 14.57 2.53
C ALA A 46 -5.47 13.71 1.26
N GLY A 47 -4.66 14.17 0.32
CA GLY A 47 -4.41 13.48 -0.94
C GLY A 47 -5.45 13.72 -2.04
N ALA A 48 -6.41 14.64 -1.87
CA ALA A 48 -7.45 14.92 -2.87
C ALA A 48 -6.93 15.65 -4.14
N GLN A 49 -5.67 16.08 -4.17
CA GLN A 49 -5.12 16.90 -5.27
C GLN A 49 -4.80 16.12 -6.57
N ILE A 50 -5.10 14.82 -6.63
CA ILE A 50 -4.88 13.94 -7.80
C ILE A 50 -5.50 14.51 -9.09
N GLY A 51 -6.68 15.13 -9.00
CA GLY A 51 -7.41 15.65 -10.17
C GLY A 51 -7.01 17.06 -10.62
N VAL A 52 -6.36 17.87 -9.77
CA VAL A 52 -6.12 19.30 -10.04
C VAL A 52 -4.72 19.55 -10.62
N GLY A 53 -3.73 18.71 -10.30
CA GLY A 53 -2.35 18.87 -10.79
C GLY A 53 -1.68 20.16 -10.27
N GLY A 54 -0.62 20.59 -10.96
CA GLY A 54 0.10 21.85 -10.64
C GLY A 54 0.79 21.85 -9.27
N ASP A 55 1.07 20.67 -8.72
CA ASP A 55 1.79 20.45 -7.46
C ASP A 55 2.86 19.39 -7.64
N ILE A 56 4.03 19.58 -7.04
CA ILE A 56 5.15 18.64 -7.19
C ILE A 56 4.77 17.26 -6.65
N GLY A 57 3.91 17.18 -5.63
CA GLY A 57 3.37 15.93 -5.09
C GLY A 57 2.45 15.19 -6.06
N SER A 58 1.92 15.86 -7.09
CA SER A 58 1.14 15.21 -8.14
C SER A 58 1.98 14.22 -8.97
N ILE A 59 3.31 14.31 -8.95
CA ILE A 59 4.19 13.36 -9.66
C ILE A 59 3.93 11.90 -9.26
N ASN A 60 3.59 11.66 -7.98
CA ASN A 60 3.37 10.32 -7.46
C ASN A 60 1.95 9.80 -7.72
N ALA A 61 0.96 10.69 -7.78
CA ALA A 61 -0.45 10.30 -7.88
C ALA A 61 -1.06 10.49 -9.27
N ASN A 62 -0.60 11.49 -10.03
CA ASN A 62 -1.04 11.80 -11.39
C ASN A 62 0.10 12.49 -12.18
N PRO A 63 0.98 11.72 -12.86
CA PRO A 63 2.08 12.26 -13.66
C PRO A 63 1.63 13.24 -14.76
N ALA A 64 0.41 13.12 -15.29
CA ALA A 64 -0.12 14.06 -16.27
C ALA A 64 -0.33 15.48 -15.69
N GLY A 65 -0.53 15.58 -14.36
CA GLY A 65 -0.60 16.85 -13.63
C GLY A 65 0.68 17.66 -13.69
N LEU A 66 1.82 17.06 -14.10
CA LEU A 66 3.05 17.81 -14.36
C LEU A 66 2.92 18.75 -15.57
N GLY A 67 2.04 18.44 -16.53
CA GLY A 67 1.79 19.30 -17.69
C GLY A 67 1.13 20.64 -17.35
N LEU A 68 0.65 20.80 -16.12
CA LEU A 68 0.10 22.08 -15.62
C LEU A 68 1.19 23.04 -15.10
N PHE A 69 2.44 22.58 -14.90
CA PHE A 69 3.53 23.49 -14.59
C PHE A 69 3.87 24.33 -15.82
N THR A 70 3.70 25.65 -15.71
CA THR A 70 4.00 26.61 -16.80
C THR A 70 5.43 27.14 -16.76
N LYS A 71 6.18 26.80 -15.71
CA LYS A 71 7.57 27.20 -15.48
C LYS A 71 8.28 26.18 -14.60
N SER A 72 9.60 26.25 -14.57
CA SER A 72 10.41 25.47 -13.63
C SER A 72 10.19 25.97 -12.20
N GLU A 73 9.84 25.06 -11.30
CA GLU A 73 9.65 25.34 -9.88
C GLU A 73 10.47 24.38 -9.02
N PHE A 74 11.04 24.91 -7.94
CA PHE A 74 11.75 24.14 -6.93
C PHE A 74 11.01 24.29 -5.61
N ASN A 75 10.71 23.17 -4.95
CA ASN A 75 9.88 23.12 -3.76
C ASN A 75 10.58 22.30 -2.67
N ILE A 76 10.61 22.84 -1.45
CA ILE A 76 11.05 22.13 -0.25
C ILE A 76 9.87 22.07 0.71
N THR A 77 9.52 20.88 1.16
CA THR A 77 8.39 20.65 2.07
C THR A 77 8.86 19.84 3.28
N PRO A 78 9.26 20.49 4.37
CA PRO A 78 9.61 19.76 5.59
C PRO A 78 8.37 19.08 6.17
N GLU A 79 8.55 17.87 6.68
CA GLU A 79 7.51 17.12 7.38
C GLU A 79 8.01 16.76 8.79
N PHE A 80 7.13 16.93 9.77
CA PHE A 80 7.28 16.40 11.11
C PHE A 80 6.11 15.47 11.40
N ASN A 81 6.40 14.22 11.73
CA ASN A 81 5.41 13.22 12.08
C ASN A 81 5.83 12.55 13.39
N SER A 82 5.02 12.72 14.43
CA SER A 82 5.21 12.10 15.75
C SER A 82 3.99 11.27 16.13
N VAL A 83 3.47 10.49 15.17
CA VAL A 83 2.38 9.54 15.40
C VAL A 83 2.97 8.16 15.67
N SER A 84 2.70 7.62 16.87
CA SER A 84 2.98 6.24 17.22
C SER A 84 1.67 5.48 17.41
N ASN A 85 1.44 4.44 16.61
CA ASN A 85 0.30 3.55 16.74
C ASN A 85 0.79 2.13 17.02
N GLU A 86 0.35 1.55 18.14
CA GLU A 86 0.56 0.14 18.46
C GLU A 86 -0.73 -0.64 18.23
N SER A 87 -0.62 -1.79 17.55
CA SER A 87 -1.74 -2.70 17.32
C SER A 87 -1.25 -4.13 17.51
N SER A 88 -1.88 -4.86 18.42
CA SER A 88 -1.65 -6.31 18.60
C SER A 88 -2.70 -7.07 17.81
N TYR A 89 -2.25 -8.05 17.02
CA TYR A 89 -3.10 -8.98 16.31
C TYR A 89 -2.90 -10.37 16.90
N LEU A 90 -3.97 -10.94 17.46
CA LEU A 90 -4.03 -12.25 18.12
C LEU A 90 -3.21 -12.41 19.43
N GLY A 91 -2.69 -11.32 20.00
CA GLY A 91 -1.94 -11.35 21.26
C GLY A 91 -0.45 -11.28 21.03
#